data_AF-A0A7S2VY75-F1
#
_entry.id   AF-A0A7S2VY75-F1
#
_cell.length_a   1.000
_cell.length_b   1.000
_cell.length_c   1.000
_cell.angle_alpha   90.00
_cell.angle_beta   90.00
_cell.angle_gamma   90.00
#
_symmetry.space_group_name_H-M   'P 1'
#
loop_
_entity.id
_entity.type
_entity.pdbx_description
1 polymer ?
#
loop_
_entity_poly.entity_id
_entity_poly.type
_entity_poly.pdbx_seq_one_letter_code
_entity_poly.pdbx_strand_id
1 'polypeptide(L)'
;MACLRCAVHEAVLNTERGRAALEDARGVPAGDLRIASAMTTCVKLYNYTESLLRFASMRSNVVGRVVSLRGTVTRAAPVKPAVTHMVFSCATCQERVRCTFKDGRYRPPERCATDRCRGKNFVRELGEVSCVDAQRVRIQEI
;
A
#
# COMPACT_ATOMS: atom_id res chain seq x y z
N MET A 1 -1.03 -19.05 17.02
CA MET A 1 -0.24 -18.00 17.69
C MET A 1 -0.58 -16.66 17.04
N ALA A 2 -1.51 -15.92 17.64
CA ALA A 2 -1.91 -14.62 17.16
C ALA A 2 -0.73 -13.62 17.19
N CYS A 3 -0.78 -12.67 16.28
CA CYS A 3 0.22 -11.65 15.95
C CYS A 3 0.60 -10.73 17.14
N LEU A 4 1.38 -11.25 18.09
CA LEU A 4 1.90 -10.52 19.26
C LEU A 4 2.58 -9.19 18.88
N ARG A 5 3.28 -9.12 17.74
CA ARG A 5 3.90 -7.87 17.25
C ARG A 5 2.89 -6.79 16.85
N CYS A 6 1.70 -7.17 16.39
CA CYS A 6 0.64 -6.22 16.00
C CYS A 6 -0.09 -5.70 17.23
N ALA A 7 -0.41 -6.59 18.17
CA ALA A 7 -1.02 -6.22 19.44
C ALA A 7 -0.11 -5.28 20.25
N VAL A 8 1.21 -5.51 20.23
CA VAL A 8 2.18 -4.63 20.89
C VAL A 8 2.26 -3.27 20.18
N HIS A 9 2.32 -3.22 18.85
CA HIS A 9 2.34 -1.95 18.13
C HIS A 9 1.06 -1.13 18.36
N GLU A 10 -0.11 -1.78 18.34
CA GLU A 10 -1.39 -1.14 18.62
C GLU A 10 -1.47 -0.64 20.07
N ALA A 11 -1.05 -1.44 21.06
CA ALA A 11 -1.02 -1.01 22.46
C ALA A 11 -0.05 0.16 22.73
N VAL A 12 1.11 0.17 22.06
CA VAL A 12 2.16 1.19 22.26
C VAL A 12 1.85 2.47 21.50
N LEU A 13 1.43 2.41 20.24
CA LEU A 13 1.24 3.64 19.44
C LEU A 13 -0.18 4.22 19.51
N ASN A 14 -1.17 3.46 19.99
CA ASN A 14 -2.53 3.97 20.17
C ASN A 14 -2.77 4.61 21.54
N THR A 15 -1.81 4.51 22.48
CA THR A 15 -1.89 5.19 23.79
C THR A 15 -1.06 6.48 23.79
N GLU A 16 -1.57 7.53 24.43
CA GLU A 16 -0.88 8.82 24.55
C GLU A 16 0.49 8.67 25.24
N ARG A 17 0.57 7.80 26.25
CA ARG A 17 1.82 7.48 26.95
C ARG A 17 2.87 6.82 26.06
N GLY A 18 2.46 5.90 25.19
CA GLY A 18 3.42 5.22 24.31
C GLY A 18 3.87 6.09 23.12
N ARG A 19 3.07 7.08 22.72
CA ARG A 19 3.50 8.15 21.79
C ARG A 19 4.54 9.07 22.45
N ALA A 20 4.24 9.59 23.64
CA ALA A 20 5.15 10.47 24.39
C ALA A 20 6.49 9.80 24.72
N ALA A 21 6.46 8.52 25.15
CA ALA A 21 7.69 7.77 25.45
C ALA A 21 8.59 7.54 24.21
N LEU A 22 8.00 7.52 23.00
CA LEU A 22 8.77 7.40 21.75
C LEU A 22 9.38 8.74 21.31
N GLU A 23 8.69 9.85 21.59
CA GLU A 23 9.20 11.21 21.39
C GLU A 23 10.41 11.45 22.30
N ASP A 24 10.32 11.07 23.58
CA ASP A 24 11.42 11.14 24.54
C ASP A 24 12.59 10.22 24.16
N ALA A 25 12.32 8.99 23.70
CA ALA A 25 13.35 8.01 23.37
C ALA A 25 14.19 8.38 22.13
N ARG A 26 13.72 9.28 21.26
CA ARG A 26 14.46 9.72 20.07
C ARG A 26 15.16 11.07 20.24
N GLY A 27 14.90 11.81 21.33
CA GLY A 27 15.54 13.10 21.60
C GLY A 27 15.37 14.14 20.48
N VAL A 28 14.27 14.09 19.72
CA VAL A 28 14.00 15.03 18.63
C VAL A 28 13.01 16.09 19.12
N PRO A 29 13.37 17.39 19.14
CA PRO A 29 12.46 18.45 19.56
C PRO A 29 11.27 18.56 18.60
N ALA A 30 10.08 18.82 19.16
CA ALA A 30 8.79 18.83 18.44
C ALA A 30 8.75 19.73 17.19
N GLY A 31 9.62 20.74 17.10
CA GLY A 31 9.74 21.66 15.95
C GLY A 31 10.49 21.10 14.74
N ASP A 32 11.32 20.05 14.91
CA ASP A 32 12.07 19.40 13.84
C ASP A 32 11.45 18.08 13.38
N LEU A 33 10.28 17.74 13.94
CA LEU A 33 9.47 16.63 13.49
C LEU A 33 8.80 17.03 12.16
N ARG A 34 9.57 17.00 11.07
CA ARG A 34 8.99 16.57 9.79
C ARG A 34 8.46 15.18 10.09
N ILE A 35 7.16 15.11 10.38
CA ILE A 35 6.40 13.88 10.56
C ILE A 35 6.76 13.04 9.33
N ALA A 36 7.73 12.16 9.49
CA ALA A 36 8.09 11.20 8.48
C ALA A 36 6.88 10.26 8.46
N SER A 37 5.97 10.59 7.54
CA SER A 37 4.95 9.74 6.95
C SER A 37 4.39 8.69 7.90
N ALA A 38 3.14 8.88 8.38
CA ALA A 38 2.29 7.86 8.98
C ALA A 38 2.92 6.45 8.96
N MET A 39 3.62 6.09 10.05
CA MET A 39 4.43 4.86 10.11
C MET A 39 3.53 3.68 9.75
N THR A 40 3.69 3.19 8.52
CA THR A 40 2.87 2.10 8.01
C THR A 40 3.53 0.80 8.44
N THR A 41 2.98 0.15 9.46
CA THR A 41 3.48 -1.14 9.94
C THR A 41 2.97 -2.26 9.05
N CYS A 42 3.88 -2.92 8.33
CA CYS A 42 3.56 -4.08 7.51
C CYS A 42 3.50 -5.33 8.37
N VAL A 43 2.31 -5.93 8.47
CA VAL A 43 2.09 -7.19 9.16
C VAL A 43 2.18 -8.34 8.17
N LYS A 44 3.10 -9.28 8.42
CA LYS A 44 3.26 -10.49 7.61
C LYS A 44 2.77 -11.70 8.40
N LEU A 45 1.62 -12.23 8.02
CA LEU A 45 1.10 -13.49 8.57
C LEU A 45 1.83 -14.66 7.89
N TYR A 46 2.28 -15.62 8.69
CA TYR A 46 2.92 -16.84 8.21
C TYR A 46 2.28 -18.06 8.87
N ASN A 47 2.34 -19.22 8.20
CA ASN A 47 1.87 -20.51 8.71
C ASN A 47 0.43 -20.52 9.25
N TYR A 48 -0.50 -19.85 8.56
CA TYR A 48 -1.91 -19.89 8.93
C TYR A 48 -2.59 -21.13 8.30
N THR A 49 -2.48 -22.26 8.98
CA THR A 49 -2.93 -23.58 8.50
C THR A 49 -4.45 -23.70 8.33
N GLU A 50 -5.23 -23.02 9.16
CA GLU A 50 -6.71 -23.05 9.09
C GLU A 50 -7.26 -22.45 7.78
N SER A 51 -6.49 -21.60 7.11
CA SER A 51 -6.86 -21.00 5.82
C SER A 51 -6.20 -21.68 4.62
N LEU A 52 -5.59 -22.86 4.80
CA LEU A 52 -4.96 -23.60 3.72
C LEU A 52 -6.02 -24.08 2.72
N LEU A 53 -5.91 -23.62 1.48
CA LEU A 53 -6.81 -23.98 0.40
C LEU A 53 -6.07 -24.64 -0.76
N ARG A 54 -6.76 -25.59 -1.38
CA ARG A 54 -6.38 -26.18 -2.67
C ARG A 54 -6.76 -25.24 -3.81
N PHE A 55 -6.01 -25.25 -4.90
CA PHE A 55 -6.29 -24.38 -6.06
C PHE A 55 -7.68 -24.68 -6.63
N ALA A 56 -8.06 -25.96 -6.71
CA ALA A 56 -9.39 -26.37 -7.13
C ALA A 56 -10.55 -25.81 -6.27
N SER A 57 -10.28 -25.42 -5.02
CA SER A 57 -11.26 -24.85 -4.09
C SER A 57 -11.34 -23.31 -4.12
N MET A 58 -10.44 -22.65 -4.88
CA MET A 58 -10.46 -21.20 -5.04
C MET A 58 -11.62 -20.79 -5.95
N ARG A 59 -12.69 -20.28 -5.35
CA ARG A 59 -13.84 -19.70 -6.07
C ARG A 59 -14.12 -18.28 -5.57
N SER A 60 -15.20 -17.67 -6.03
CA SER A 60 -15.59 -16.31 -5.63
C SER A 60 -15.81 -16.13 -4.12
N ASN A 61 -16.09 -17.21 -3.38
CA ASN A 61 -16.31 -17.19 -1.93
C ASN A 61 -15.07 -16.78 -1.11
N VAL A 62 -13.87 -16.85 -1.68
CA VAL A 62 -12.62 -16.49 -0.98
C VAL A 62 -12.14 -15.07 -1.28
N VAL A 63 -12.84 -14.32 -2.14
CA VAL A 63 -12.50 -12.93 -2.45
C VAL A 63 -12.59 -12.08 -1.18
N GLY A 64 -11.57 -11.27 -0.92
CA GLY A 64 -11.48 -10.42 0.27
C GLY A 64 -11.10 -11.15 1.57
N ARG A 65 -10.74 -12.44 1.52
CA ARG A 65 -10.29 -13.22 2.67
C ARG A 65 -8.80 -13.54 2.59
N VAL A 66 -8.17 -13.77 3.75
CA VAL A 66 -6.79 -14.25 3.84
C VAL A 66 -6.78 -15.77 3.64
N VAL A 67 -6.03 -16.25 2.66
CA VAL A 67 -5.90 -17.67 2.33
C VAL A 67 -4.44 -18.08 2.27
N SER A 68 -4.14 -19.31 2.69
CA SER A 68 -2.82 -19.92 2.53
C SER A 68 -2.88 -20.88 1.34
N LEU A 69 -1.87 -20.84 0.47
CA LEU A 69 -1.77 -21.70 -0.71
C LEU A 69 -0.44 -22.46 -0.66
N ARG A 70 -0.43 -23.70 -1.15
CA ARG A 70 0.77 -24.51 -1.32
C ARG A 70 0.87 -24.95 -2.78
N GLY A 71 2.00 -24.72 -3.41
CA GLY A 71 2.20 -25.03 -4.82
C GLY A 71 3.66 -24.88 -5.24
N THR A 72 3.95 -25.29 -6.47
CA THR A 72 5.27 -25.14 -7.11
C THR A 72 5.29 -23.88 -7.95
N VAL A 73 6.32 -23.04 -7.80
CA VAL A 73 6.51 -21.87 -8.66
C VAL A 73 6.97 -22.33 -10.04
N THR A 74 6.15 -22.09 -11.07
CA THR A 74 6.45 -22.49 -12.45
C THR A 74 7.12 -21.39 -13.25
N ARG A 75 6.85 -20.12 -12.92
CA ARG A 75 7.44 -18.97 -13.61
C ARG A 75 7.45 -17.76 -12.68
N ALA A 76 8.55 -17.02 -12.66
CA ALA A 76 8.64 -15.69 -12.07
C ALA A 76 8.94 -14.66 -13.17
N ALA A 77 8.14 -13.60 -13.24
CA ALA A 77 8.44 -12.45 -14.09
C ALA A 77 9.60 -11.63 -13.49
N PRO A 78 10.32 -10.83 -14.29
CA PRO A 78 11.23 -9.84 -13.74
C PRO A 78 10.45 -8.84 -12.86
N VAL A 79 11.13 -8.31 -11.85
CA VAL A 79 10.59 -7.26 -10.99
C VAL A 79 10.37 -6.01 -11.83
N LYS A 80 9.21 -5.37 -11.66
CA LYS A 80 8.86 -4.12 -12.33
C LYS A 80 8.35 -3.11 -11.30
N PRO A 81 8.67 -1.82 -11.44
CA PRO A 81 8.11 -0.80 -10.57
C PRO A 81 6.60 -0.65 -10.85
N ALA A 82 5.80 -0.71 -9.80
CA ALA A 82 4.38 -0.40 -9.80
C ALA A 82 4.16 0.93 -9.08
N VAL A 83 3.51 1.88 -9.75
CA VAL A 83 3.23 3.20 -9.19
C VAL A 83 2.13 3.07 -8.12
N THR A 84 2.39 3.53 -6.90
CA THR A 84 1.42 3.57 -5.80
C THR A 84 0.78 4.95 -5.64
N HIS A 85 1.55 6.01 -5.88
CA HIS A 85 1.06 7.38 -5.84
C HIS A 85 1.67 8.18 -6.98
N MET A 86 0.88 9.07 -7.57
CA MET A 86 1.36 10.01 -8.58
C MET A 86 0.56 11.29 -8.54
N VAL A 87 1.23 12.42 -8.78
CA VAL A 87 0.58 13.71 -8.95
C VAL A 87 0.44 14.04 -10.44
N PHE A 88 -0.73 14.58 -10.77
CA PHE A 88 -1.12 15.02 -12.09
C PHE A 88 -1.50 16.48 -12.06
N SER A 89 -1.11 17.24 -13.08
CA SER A 89 -1.44 18.64 -13.20
C SER A 89 -2.37 18.85 -14.39
N CYS A 90 -3.49 19.53 -14.16
CA CYS A 90 -4.46 19.79 -15.22
C CYS A 90 -3.84 20.69 -16.29
N ALA A 91 -3.94 20.31 -17.57
CA ALA A 91 -3.37 21.11 -18.65
C ALA A 91 -4.06 22.48 -18.84
N THR A 92 -5.26 22.67 -18.30
CA THR A 92 -6.06 23.90 -18.46
C THR A 92 -5.91 24.86 -17.27
N CYS A 93 -6.12 24.39 -16.05
CA CYS A 93 -6.08 25.23 -14.85
C CYS A 93 -4.83 25.02 -13.99
N GLN A 94 -3.95 24.10 -14.37
CA GLN A 94 -2.72 23.75 -13.64
C GLN A 94 -2.95 23.19 -12.22
N GLU A 95 -4.19 22.90 -11.84
CA GLU A 95 -4.53 22.29 -10.55
C GLU A 95 -3.87 20.91 -10.41
N ARG A 96 -3.34 20.63 -9.22
CA ARG A 96 -2.61 19.41 -8.90
C ARG A 96 -3.54 18.39 -8.25
N VAL A 97 -3.58 17.20 -8.83
CA VAL A 97 -4.43 16.09 -8.39
C VAL A 97 -3.53 14.92 -8.02
N ARG A 98 -3.55 14.54 -6.75
CA ARG A 98 -2.85 13.35 -6.25
C ARG A 98 -3.72 12.11 -6.41
N CYS A 99 -3.25 11.14 -7.18
CA CYS A 99 -3.91 9.85 -7.37
C CYS A 99 -3.17 8.74 -6.61
N THR A 100 -3.94 7.80 -6.05
CA THR A 100 -3.42 6.63 -5.33
C THR A 100 -3.91 5.35 -5.97
N PHE A 101 -2.99 4.42 -6.25
CA PHE A 101 -3.24 3.18 -6.99
C PHE A 101 -3.05 1.96 -6.07
N LYS A 102 -4.10 1.56 -5.36
CA LYS A 102 -4.05 0.40 -4.45
C LYS A 102 -3.89 -0.93 -5.20
N ASP A 103 -4.44 -1.03 -6.40
CA ASP A 103 -4.46 -2.27 -7.20
C ASP A 103 -3.21 -2.45 -8.07
N GLY A 104 -2.22 -1.54 -7.97
CA GLY A 104 -1.06 -1.49 -8.86
C GLY A 104 -1.41 -1.17 -10.32
N ARG A 105 -2.65 -0.74 -10.60
CA ARG A 105 -3.11 -0.34 -11.93
C ARG A 105 -3.05 1.17 -12.06
N TYR A 106 -2.23 1.65 -12.99
CA TYR A 106 -2.13 3.06 -13.33
C TYR A 106 -3.44 3.55 -13.99
N ARG A 107 -4.07 4.57 -13.40
CA ARG A 107 -5.29 5.21 -13.91
C ARG A 107 -5.23 6.73 -13.71
N PRO A 108 -4.92 7.54 -14.73
CA PRO A 108 -4.91 8.99 -14.56
C PRO A 108 -6.32 9.51 -14.19
N PRO A 109 -6.41 10.71 -13.58
CA PRO A 109 -7.71 11.30 -13.26
C PRO A 109 -8.51 11.57 -14.55
N GLU A 110 -9.81 11.29 -14.50
CA GLU A 110 -10.70 11.48 -15.66
C GLU A 110 -11.28 12.89 -15.74
N ARG A 111 -11.32 13.60 -14.60
CA ARG A 111 -11.90 14.94 -14.45
C ARG A 111 -11.06 15.77 -13.49
N CYS A 112 -11.04 17.07 -13.74
CA CYS A 112 -10.34 18.01 -12.86
C CYS A 112 -11.09 18.08 -11.51
N ALA A 113 -10.34 18.24 -10.42
CA ALA A 113 -10.90 18.39 -9.08
C ALA A 113 -11.58 19.76 -8.88
N THR A 114 -11.21 20.77 -9.68
CA THR A 114 -11.75 22.12 -9.58
C THR A 114 -13.12 22.20 -10.24
N ASP A 115 -14.16 22.63 -9.51
CA ASP A 115 -15.54 22.73 -10.00
C ASP A 115 -15.70 23.65 -11.24
N ARG A 116 -14.84 24.66 -11.36
CA ARG A 116 -14.85 25.62 -12.48
C ARG A 116 -14.10 25.10 -13.71
N CYS A 117 -13.34 24.01 -13.59
CA CYS A 117 -12.54 23.47 -14.68
C CYS A 117 -13.13 22.15 -15.20
N ARG A 118 -13.40 22.10 -16.52
CA ARG A 118 -13.85 20.87 -17.21
C ARG A 118 -12.71 20.17 -17.96
N GLY A 119 -11.47 20.44 -17.55
CA GLY A 119 -10.28 19.85 -18.15
C GLY A 119 -10.26 18.33 -17.98
N LYS A 120 -9.94 17.63 -19.07
CA LYS A 120 -9.79 16.16 -19.14
C LYS A 120 -8.36 15.72 -19.45
N ASN A 121 -7.49 16.67 -19.77
CA ASN A 121 -6.09 16.43 -20.10
C ASN A 121 -5.23 16.72 -18.88
N PHE A 122 -4.37 15.75 -18.53
CA PHE A 122 -3.52 15.81 -17.37
C PHE A 122 -2.08 15.49 -17.74
N VAL A 123 -1.16 16.32 -17.24
CA VAL A 123 0.28 16.11 -17.35
C VAL A 123 0.76 15.47 -16.06
N ARG A 124 1.54 14.40 -16.18
CA ARG A 124 2.07 13.67 -15.02
C ARG A 124 3.32 14.35 -14.48
N GLU A 125 3.41 14.53 -13.17
CA GLU A 125 4.58 15.11 -12.51
C GLU A 125 5.54 14.00 -12.07
N LEU A 126 6.62 13.80 -12.82
CA LEU A 126 7.58 12.70 -12.56
C LEU A 126 8.38 12.89 -11.26
N GLY A 127 8.49 14.12 -10.74
CA GLY A 127 9.15 14.40 -9.47
C GLY A 127 8.34 13.98 -8.24
N GLU A 128 7.02 13.81 -8.38
CA GLU A 128 6.11 13.42 -7.30
C GLU A 128 5.43 12.09 -7.61
N VAL A 129 6.26 11.06 -7.74
CA VAL A 129 5.83 9.67 -7.95
C VAL A 129 6.37 8.79 -6.83
N SER A 130 5.53 7.87 -6.35
CA SER A 130 5.93 6.81 -5.44
C SER A 130 5.70 5.47 -6.13
N CYS A 131 6.71 4.61 -6.08
CA CYS A 131 6.71 3.29 -6.70
C CYS A 131 7.05 2.22 -5.66
N VAL A 132 6.53 1.02 -5.89
CA VAL A 132 6.93 -0.20 -5.16
C VAL A 132 7.31 -1.27 -6.16
N ASP A 133 8.22 -2.15 -5.76
CA ASP A 133 8.60 -3.29 -6.59
C ASP A 133 7.47 -4.32 -6.63
N ALA A 134 7.06 -4.69 -7.84
CA ALA A 134 6.03 -5.70 -8.07
C ALA A 134 6.58 -6.84 -8.93
N GLN A 135 6.25 -8.07 -8.53
CA GLN A 135 6.63 -9.27 -9.27
C GLN A 135 5.43 -10.18 -9.45
N ARG A 136 5.24 -10.67 -10.68
CA ARG A 136 4.19 -11.65 -10.98
C ARG A 136 4.80 -13.05 -10.94
N VAL A 137 4.24 -13.93 -10.12
CA VAL A 137 4.66 -15.32 -9.97
C VAL A 137 3.50 -16.23 -10.36
N ARG A 138 3.78 -17.25 -11.17
CA ARG A 138 2.83 -18.31 -11.52
C ARG A 138 3.11 -19.53 -10.66
N ILE A 139 2.07 -20.01 -9.99
CA ILE A 139 2.12 -21.16 -9.09
C ILE A 139 1.20 -22.25 -9.64
N GLN A 140 1.63 -23.51 -9.56
CA GLN A 140 0.86 -24.70 -9.89
C GLN A 140 0.61 -25.53 -8.64
N GLU A 141 -0.57 -26.15 -8.54
CA GLU A 141 -0.90 -27.09 -7.46
C GLU A 141 0.05 -28.29 -7.49
N ILE A 142 0.41 -28.80 -6.30
CA ILE A 142 1.24 -30.01 -6.12
C ILE A 142 0.34 -31.24 -6.19
#